data_AF-A0A922NYC5-F1
#
_entry.id   AF-A0A922NYC5-F1
#
_cell.length_a   1.000
_cell.length_b   1.000
_cell.length_c   1.000
_cell.angle_alpha   90.00
_cell.angle_beta   90.00
_cell.angle_gamma   90.00
#
_symmetry.space_group_name_H-M   'P 1'
#
loop_
_entity.id
_entity.type
_entity.pdbx_description
1 polymer ?
#
loop_
_entity_poly.entity_id
_entity_poly.type
_entity_poly.pdbx_seq_one_letter_code
_entity_poly.pdbx_strand_id
1 'polypeptide(L)'
;MMLFKKFADQVLRKQFAAARHTVLAELRSLVATRGDIIEFEITPGPAGLDALCTSQKKIWREDVRSEFARLCGFSIAAVCLACVAVLSIVRLDGAVVRCAAIIALGVAIYWVQGKLWRSCSGLRTKVNQGYKSASLDVFTNHGRSIWLVGSRGVYVALNAVDHTAPQCEFLPFPEIGDVTISRFEGETLVSLWSSAGRLVRVMIFPGQTIDNTPDLNGLVTRAHRSPMVEIGVATA
;
A
#
# COMPACT_ATOMS: atom_id res chain seq x y z
N MET A 1 -20.67 -22.74 -5.03
CA MET A 1 -19.44 -22.25 -4.36
C MET A 1 -18.87 -21.04 -5.10
N MET A 2 -19.63 -19.93 -5.16
CA MET A 2 -19.33 -18.69 -5.92
C MET A 2 -19.23 -17.46 -5.00
N LEU A 3 -18.86 -17.64 -3.73
CA LEU A 3 -18.98 -16.59 -2.70
C LEU A 3 -17.71 -15.79 -2.40
N PHE A 4 -16.63 -15.99 -3.18
CA PHE A 4 -15.52 -15.05 -3.17
C PHE A 4 -15.79 -13.99 -4.23
N LYS A 5 -16.41 -12.87 -3.82
CA LYS A 5 -16.39 -11.64 -4.61
C LYS A 5 -14.95 -11.39 -5.05
N LYS A 6 -14.77 -11.15 -6.35
CA LYS A 6 -13.46 -10.94 -6.98
C LYS A 6 -12.75 -9.80 -6.25
N PHE A 7 -11.46 -9.99 -5.94
CA PHE A 7 -10.56 -8.92 -5.50
C PHE A 7 -10.76 -7.70 -6.41
N ALA A 8 -10.93 -6.51 -5.85
CA ALA A 8 -11.37 -5.33 -6.60
C ALA A 8 -10.23 -4.67 -7.39
N ASP A 9 -9.53 -5.47 -8.19
CA ASP A 9 -8.38 -5.08 -9.00
C ASP A 9 -8.70 -3.85 -9.86
N GLN A 10 -9.84 -3.87 -10.56
CA GLN A 10 -10.26 -2.74 -11.40
C GLN A 10 -10.48 -1.44 -10.62
N VAL A 11 -10.95 -1.52 -9.37
CA VAL A 11 -11.15 -0.33 -8.53
C VAL A 11 -9.79 0.23 -8.11
N LEU A 12 -8.88 -0.63 -7.65
CA LEU A 12 -7.54 -0.23 -7.23
C LEU A 12 -6.72 0.36 -8.39
N ARG A 13 -6.79 -0.25 -9.58
CA ARG A 13 -6.15 0.28 -10.79
C ARG A 13 -6.71 1.63 -11.21
N LYS A 14 -8.03 1.84 -11.10
CA LYS A 14 -8.66 3.15 -11.34
C LYS A 14 -8.17 4.20 -10.35
N GLN A 15 -8.02 3.84 -9.08
CA GLN A 15 -7.50 4.76 -8.05
C GLN A 15 -6.05 5.15 -8.31
N PHE A 16 -5.20 4.18 -8.67
CA PHE A 16 -3.84 4.45 -9.11
C PHE A 16 -3.80 5.39 -10.32
N ALA A 17 -4.61 5.11 -11.35
CA ALA A 17 -4.65 5.92 -12.56
C ALA A 17 -5.14 7.35 -12.30
N ALA A 18 -6.16 7.51 -11.45
CA ALA A 18 -6.68 8.81 -11.04
C ALA A 18 -5.61 9.60 -10.27
N ALA A 19 -4.98 8.99 -9.28
CA ALA A 19 -3.91 9.62 -8.50
C ALA A 19 -2.74 10.05 -9.40
N ARG A 20 -2.30 9.17 -10.31
CA ARG A 20 -1.25 9.48 -11.28
C ARG A 20 -1.62 10.66 -12.16
N HIS A 21 -2.84 10.69 -12.69
CA HIS A 21 -3.30 11.76 -13.57
C HIS A 21 -3.30 13.11 -12.86
N THR A 22 -3.81 13.17 -11.63
CA THR A 22 -3.83 14.40 -10.82
C THR A 22 -2.42 14.93 -10.56
N VAL A 23 -1.50 14.07 -10.10
CA VAL A 23 -0.11 14.47 -9.81
C VAL A 23 0.62 14.92 -11.05
N LEU A 24 0.48 14.18 -12.15
CA LEU A 24 1.17 14.50 -13.39
C LEU A 24 0.73 15.86 -13.95
N ALA A 25 -0.56 16.19 -13.82
CA ALA A 25 -1.07 17.51 -14.23
C ALA A 25 -0.44 18.63 -13.39
N GLU A 26 -0.34 18.46 -12.08
CA GLU A 26 0.26 19.44 -11.17
C GLU A 26 1.77 19.61 -11.41
N LEU A 27 2.52 18.51 -11.55
CA LEU A 27 3.94 18.56 -11.86
C LEU A 27 4.20 19.26 -13.20
N ARG A 28 3.41 18.97 -14.23
CA ARG A 28 3.53 19.65 -15.54
C ARG A 28 3.17 21.13 -15.45
N SER A 29 2.20 21.51 -14.63
CA SER A 29 1.91 22.91 -14.35
C SER A 29 3.13 23.60 -13.71
N LEU A 30 3.77 22.95 -12.74
CA LEU A 30 4.95 23.48 -12.06
C LEU A 30 6.16 23.63 -13.01
N VAL A 31 6.38 22.66 -13.91
CA VAL A 31 7.39 22.75 -14.97
C VAL A 31 7.12 23.96 -15.87
N ALA A 32 5.88 24.13 -16.32
CA ALA A 32 5.49 25.26 -17.19
C ALA A 32 5.71 26.61 -16.50
N THR A 33 5.35 26.74 -15.22
CA THR A 33 5.59 27.96 -14.43
C THR A 33 7.08 28.29 -14.29
N ARG A 34 7.94 27.28 -14.28
CA ARG A 34 9.40 27.45 -14.21
C ARG A 34 10.08 27.68 -15.56
N GLY A 35 9.36 27.49 -16.67
CA GLY A 35 9.92 27.55 -18.02
C GLY A 35 10.99 26.48 -18.27
N ASP A 36 10.86 25.31 -17.66
CA ASP A 36 11.82 24.21 -17.80
C ASP A 36 11.39 23.21 -18.88
N ILE A 37 12.35 22.45 -19.40
CA ILE A 37 12.14 21.41 -20.41
C ILE A 37 12.27 20.05 -19.72
N ILE A 38 11.24 19.20 -19.88
CA ILE A 38 11.27 17.83 -19.36
C ILE A 38 12.20 16.98 -20.25
N GLU A 39 13.21 16.39 -19.64
CA GLU A 39 14.08 15.42 -20.32
C GLU A 39 13.50 14.01 -20.27
N PHE A 40 12.96 13.59 -19.13
CA PHE A 40 12.27 12.29 -18.98
C PHE A 40 11.37 12.24 -17.73
N GLU A 41 10.50 11.25 -17.71
CA GLU A 41 9.52 10.96 -16.66
C GLU A 41 9.86 9.61 -16.02
N ILE A 42 9.98 9.57 -14.69
CA ILE A 42 10.08 8.34 -13.91
C ILE A 42 8.71 8.09 -13.27
N THR A 43 8.01 7.04 -13.73
CA THR A 43 6.72 6.62 -13.18
C THR A 43 6.66 5.11 -12.97
N PRO A 44 5.76 4.62 -12.10
CA PRO A 44 5.53 3.19 -11.97
C PRO A 44 4.98 2.63 -13.27
N GLY A 45 5.68 1.63 -13.81
CA GLY A 45 5.28 0.94 -15.03
C GLY A 45 4.13 -0.06 -14.81
N PRO A 46 3.56 -0.61 -15.91
CA PRO A 46 2.51 -1.63 -15.84
C PRO A 46 2.93 -2.87 -15.04
N ALA A 47 4.17 -3.31 -15.18
CA ALA A 47 4.72 -4.44 -14.43
C ALA A 47 4.75 -4.20 -12.92
N GLY A 48 5.07 -2.96 -12.50
CA GLY A 48 5.02 -2.55 -11.10
C GLY A 48 3.61 -2.57 -10.54
N LEU A 49 2.63 -2.09 -11.32
CA LEU A 49 1.21 -2.13 -10.95
C LEU A 49 0.71 -3.57 -10.81
N ASP A 50 1.09 -4.47 -11.72
CA ASP A 50 0.71 -5.89 -11.67
C ASP A 50 1.33 -6.61 -10.46
N ALA A 51 2.58 -6.30 -10.12
CA ALA A 51 3.24 -6.79 -8.92
C ALA A 51 2.52 -6.31 -7.65
N LEU A 52 2.13 -5.04 -7.60
CA LEU A 52 1.37 -4.46 -6.49
C LEU A 52 0.00 -5.15 -6.31
N CYS A 53 -0.74 -5.33 -7.41
CA CYS A 53 -2.01 -6.07 -7.40
C CYS A 53 -1.83 -7.49 -6.89
N THR A 54 -0.78 -8.18 -7.34
CA THR A 54 -0.49 -9.56 -6.94
C THR A 54 -0.15 -9.66 -5.45
N SER A 55 0.70 -8.75 -4.95
CA SER A 55 1.07 -8.67 -3.54
C SER A 55 -0.15 -8.41 -2.65
N GLN A 56 -0.93 -7.38 -2.96
CA GLN A 56 -2.13 -7.02 -2.17
C GLN A 56 -3.20 -8.11 -2.21
N LYS A 57 -3.35 -8.81 -3.35
CA LYS A 57 -4.24 -9.97 -3.46
C LYS A 57 -3.74 -11.17 -2.64
N LYS A 58 -2.44 -11.35 -2.48
CA LYS A 58 -1.85 -12.39 -1.62
C LYS A 58 -2.14 -12.08 -0.15
N ILE A 59 -1.87 -10.85 0.29
CA ILE A 59 -2.17 -10.37 1.65
C ILE A 59 -3.65 -10.60 1.98
N TRP A 60 -4.55 -10.14 1.10
CA TRP A 60 -5.99 -10.35 1.28
C TRP A 60 -6.38 -11.84 1.39
N ARG A 61 -5.79 -12.72 0.57
CA ARG A 61 -6.05 -14.17 0.65
C ARG A 61 -5.58 -14.75 1.98
N GLU A 62 -4.42 -14.35 2.48
CA GLU A 62 -3.87 -14.80 3.76
C GLU A 62 -4.75 -14.31 4.94
N ASP A 63 -5.21 -13.07 4.90
CA ASP A 63 -6.15 -12.53 5.89
C ASP A 63 -7.47 -13.32 5.93
N VAL A 64 -8.03 -13.61 4.76
CA VAL A 64 -9.27 -14.38 4.67
C VAL A 64 -9.06 -15.82 5.14
N ARG A 65 -7.93 -16.44 4.78
CA ARG A 65 -7.56 -17.78 5.27
C ARG A 65 -7.40 -17.80 6.78
N SER A 66 -6.78 -16.76 7.37
CA SER A 66 -6.61 -16.63 8.81
C SER A 66 -7.95 -16.50 9.55
N GLU A 67 -8.85 -15.64 9.06
CA GLU A 67 -10.20 -15.55 9.66
C GLU A 67 -11.00 -16.84 9.49
N PHE A 68 -10.87 -17.52 8.36
CA PHE A 68 -11.49 -18.82 8.15
C PHE A 68 -10.94 -19.87 9.11
N ALA A 69 -9.62 -19.92 9.33
CA ALA A 69 -9.00 -20.82 10.30
C ALA A 69 -9.48 -20.54 11.74
N ARG A 70 -9.64 -19.26 12.12
CA ARG A 70 -10.24 -18.87 13.41
C ARG A 70 -11.67 -19.38 13.53
N LEU A 71 -12.48 -19.23 12.48
CA LEU A 71 -13.86 -19.73 12.46
C LEU A 71 -13.89 -21.25 12.65
N CYS A 72 -13.07 -21.99 11.91
CA CYS A 72 -12.94 -23.45 12.07
C CYS A 72 -12.52 -23.84 13.49
N GLY A 73 -11.56 -23.11 14.09
CA GLY A 73 -11.13 -23.33 15.46
C GLY A 73 -12.26 -23.16 16.48
N PHE A 74 -13.07 -22.10 16.34
CA PHE A 74 -14.24 -21.90 17.20
C PHE A 74 -15.32 -22.98 17.00
N SER A 75 -15.54 -23.44 15.76
CA SER A 75 -16.49 -24.53 15.49
C SER A 75 -16.04 -25.85 16.14
N ILE A 76 -14.75 -26.19 16.03
CA ILE A 76 -14.19 -27.40 16.67
C ILE A 76 -14.32 -27.30 18.20
N ALA A 77 -13.97 -26.15 18.78
CA ALA A 77 -14.12 -25.94 20.22
C ALA A 77 -15.58 -26.11 20.69
N ALA A 78 -16.55 -25.64 19.89
CA ALA A 78 -17.97 -25.83 20.17
C ALA A 78 -18.35 -27.31 20.26
N VAL A 79 -17.89 -28.11 19.29
CA VAL A 79 -18.16 -29.55 19.22
C VAL A 79 -17.50 -30.27 20.40
N CYS A 80 -16.25 -29.97 20.72
CA CYS A 80 -15.56 -30.57 21.85
C CYS A 80 -16.28 -30.29 23.18
N LEU A 81 -16.72 -29.04 23.41
CA LEU A 81 -17.47 -28.67 24.61
C LEU A 81 -18.82 -29.41 24.69
N ALA A 82 -19.53 -29.55 23.57
CA ALA A 82 -20.75 -30.34 23.51
C ALA A 82 -20.52 -31.81 23.86
N CYS A 83 -19.46 -32.43 23.33
CA CYS A 83 -19.10 -33.82 23.65
C CYS A 83 -18.75 -33.99 25.15
N VAL A 84 -17.96 -33.08 25.73
CA VAL A 84 -17.59 -33.13 27.16
C VAL A 84 -18.82 -33.03 28.05
N ALA A 85 -19.78 -32.18 27.72
CA ALA A 85 -21.01 -32.09 28.49
C ALA A 85 -21.89 -33.33 28.39
N VAL A 86 -22.06 -33.90 27.19
CA VAL A 86 -22.80 -35.16 27.04
C VAL A 86 -22.17 -36.26 27.88
N LEU A 87 -20.84 -36.39 27.85
CA LEU A 87 -20.11 -37.36 28.68
C LEU A 87 -20.28 -37.08 30.18
N SER A 88 -20.29 -35.82 30.59
CA SER A 88 -20.46 -35.42 32.00
C SER A 88 -21.86 -35.74 32.51
N ILE A 89 -22.90 -35.55 31.69
CA ILE A 89 -24.29 -35.89 32.02
C ILE A 89 -24.45 -37.41 32.15
N VAL A 90 -23.80 -38.19 31.28
CA VAL A 90 -23.87 -39.66 31.29
C VAL A 90 -23.12 -40.28 32.48
N ARG A 91 -22.00 -39.70 32.90
CA ARG A 91 -21.14 -40.29 33.95
C ARG A 91 -21.38 -39.82 35.38
N LEU A 92 -22.00 -38.65 35.59
CA LEU A 92 -22.18 -38.10 36.94
C LEU A 92 -23.52 -38.56 37.52
N ASP A 93 -23.49 -39.13 38.72
CA ASP A 93 -24.68 -39.42 39.51
C ASP A 93 -25.00 -38.26 40.45
N GLY A 94 -26.26 -37.83 40.44
CA GLY A 94 -26.76 -36.71 41.24
C GLY A 94 -27.41 -35.60 40.40
N ALA A 95 -28.68 -35.30 40.70
CA ALA A 95 -29.47 -34.31 39.96
C ALA A 95 -28.86 -32.90 39.98
N VAL A 96 -28.31 -32.48 41.12
CA VAL A 96 -27.70 -31.14 41.30
C VAL A 96 -26.45 -30.96 40.42
N VAL A 97 -25.60 -32.00 40.34
CA VAL A 97 -24.37 -31.97 39.53
C VAL A 97 -24.70 -31.98 38.03
N ARG A 98 -25.73 -32.74 37.63
CA ARG A 98 -26.24 -32.73 36.25
C ARG A 98 -26.80 -31.35 35.86
N CYS A 99 -27.58 -30.71 36.72
CA CYS A 99 -28.10 -29.36 36.47
C CYS A 99 -26.98 -28.31 36.34
N ALA A 100 -25.98 -28.34 37.24
CA ALA A 100 -24.84 -27.42 37.16
C ALA A 100 -24.02 -27.61 35.87
N ALA A 101 -23.80 -28.86 35.44
CA ALA A 101 -23.13 -29.19 34.18
C ALA A 101 -23.91 -28.70 32.94
N ILE A 102 -25.24 -28.83 32.95
CA ILE A 102 -26.12 -28.33 31.87
C ILE A 102 -26.06 -26.81 31.78
N ILE A 103 -26.10 -26.09 32.90
CA ILE A 103 -26.03 -24.63 32.92
C ILE A 103 -24.66 -24.14 32.42
N ALA A 104 -23.56 -24.72 32.92
CA ALA A 104 -22.21 -24.38 32.49
C ALA A 104 -22.01 -24.64 30.98
N LEU A 105 -22.57 -25.74 30.47
CA LEU A 105 -22.58 -26.02 29.04
C LEU A 105 -23.38 -24.98 28.25
N GLY A 106 -24.58 -24.61 28.71
CA GLY A 106 -25.42 -23.61 28.05
C GLY A 106 -24.70 -22.27 27.91
N VAL A 107 -24.02 -21.82 28.97
CA VAL A 107 -23.18 -20.60 28.95
C VAL A 107 -22.03 -20.73 27.96
N ALA A 108 -21.33 -21.87 27.95
CA ALA A 108 -20.22 -22.11 27.04
C ALA A 108 -20.67 -22.14 25.57
N ILE A 109 -21.77 -22.83 25.25
CA ILE A 109 -22.35 -22.88 23.90
C ILE A 109 -22.77 -21.47 23.44
N TYR A 110 -23.47 -20.71 24.30
CA TYR A 110 -23.89 -19.36 23.98
C TYR A 110 -22.69 -18.43 23.72
N TRP A 111 -21.63 -18.54 24.53
CA TRP A 111 -20.40 -17.78 24.34
C TRP A 111 -19.71 -18.13 23.01
N VAL A 112 -19.60 -19.42 22.67
CA VAL A 112 -19.00 -19.87 21.40
C VAL A 112 -19.85 -19.46 20.21
N GLN A 113 -21.18 -19.52 20.29
CA GLN A 113 -22.09 -19.00 19.26
C GLN A 113 -21.90 -17.50 19.03
N GLY A 114 -21.75 -16.71 20.10
CA GLY A 114 -21.44 -15.29 20.00
C GLY A 114 -20.10 -15.02 19.29
N LYS A 115 -19.08 -15.84 19.57
CA LYS A 115 -17.78 -15.77 18.87
C LYS A 115 -17.90 -16.16 17.39
N LEU A 116 -18.60 -17.26 17.09
CA LEU A 116 -18.88 -17.72 15.72
C LEU A 116 -19.61 -16.66 14.91
N TRP A 117 -20.64 -16.03 15.48
CA TRP A 117 -21.38 -14.96 14.81
C TRP A 117 -20.47 -13.76 14.48
N ARG A 118 -19.66 -13.30 15.44
CA ARG A 118 -18.70 -12.21 15.22
C ARG A 118 -17.65 -12.56 14.17
N SER A 119 -17.11 -13.79 14.21
CA SER A 119 -16.14 -14.27 13.22
C SER A 119 -16.76 -14.42 11.82
N CYS A 120 -17.98 -14.95 11.71
CA CYS A 120 -18.72 -15.01 10.45
C CYS A 120 -19.00 -13.61 9.88
N SER A 121 -19.41 -12.67 10.73
CA SER A 121 -19.62 -11.27 10.32
C SER A 121 -18.30 -10.63 9.85
N GLY A 122 -17.21 -10.81 10.61
CA GLY A 122 -15.88 -10.31 10.23
C GLY A 122 -15.37 -10.90 8.92
N LEU A 123 -15.50 -12.22 8.73
CA LEU A 123 -15.15 -12.93 7.51
C LEU A 123 -15.99 -12.41 6.32
N ARG A 124 -17.31 -12.27 6.50
CA ARG A 124 -18.21 -11.72 5.50
C ARG A 124 -17.80 -10.30 5.11
N THR A 125 -17.43 -9.46 6.07
CA THR A 125 -16.95 -8.10 5.79
C THR A 125 -15.65 -8.11 4.99
N LYS A 126 -14.63 -8.88 5.41
CA LYS A 126 -13.33 -8.99 4.70
C LYS A 126 -13.46 -9.56 3.29
N VAL A 127 -14.33 -10.56 3.10
CA VAL A 127 -14.61 -11.15 1.78
C VAL A 127 -15.37 -10.16 0.89
N ASN A 128 -16.36 -9.44 1.45
CA ASN A 128 -17.14 -8.48 0.67
C ASN A 128 -16.37 -7.22 0.31
N GLN A 129 -15.44 -6.79 1.17
CA GLN A 129 -14.56 -5.68 0.88
C GLN A 129 -13.64 -6.01 -0.29
N GLY A 130 -13.06 -7.20 -0.37
CA GLY A 130 -12.22 -7.63 -1.51
C GLY A 130 -10.93 -6.83 -1.71
N TYR A 131 -10.82 -5.64 -1.12
CA TYR A 131 -9.67 -4.75 -0.97
C TYR A 131 -9.79 -4.08 0.41
N LYS A 132 -8.68 -3.86 1.11
CA LYS A 132 -8.69 -3.14 2.40
C LYS A 132 -8.59 -1.64 2.16
N SER A 133 -9.00 -0.82 3.13
CA SER A 133 -8.76 0.64 3.11
C SER A 133 -7.28 0.95 2.92
N ALA A 134 -6.40 0.24 3.63
CA ALA A 134 -4.96 0.34 3.46
C ALA A 134 -4.49 0.07 2.01
N SER A 135 -5.16 -0.82 1.26
CA SER A 135 -4.83 -1.05 -0.14
C SER A 135 -5.20 0.13 -1.04
N LEU A 136 -6.26 0.89 -0.73
CA LEU A 136 -6.55 2.12 -1.47
C LEU A 136 -5.42 3.13 -1.29
N ASP A 137 -5.00 3.36 -0.04
CA ASP A 137 -3.95 4.33 0.30
C ASP A 137 -2.62 3.97 -0.37
N VAL A 138 -2.27 2.68 -0.36
CA VAL A 138 -1.08 2.16 -1.04
C VAL A 138 -1.14 2.43 -2.55
N PHE A 139 -2.26 2.14 -3.24
CA PHE A 139 -2.38 2.39 -4.67
C PHE A 139 -2.40 3.89 -5.00
N THR A 140 -3.04 4.71 -4.17
CA THR A 140 -3.01 6.16 -4.29
C THR A 140 -1.59 6.70 -4.13
N ASN A 141 -0.84 6.25 -3.12
CA ASN A 141 0.55 6.69 -2.87
C ASN A 141 1.51 6.25 -3.99
N HIS A 142 1.41 5.01 -4.47
CA HIS A 142 2.20 4.59 -5.62
C HIS A 142 1.79 5.33 -6.91
N GLY A 143 0.51 5.63 -7.10
CA GLY A 143 0.05 6.47 -8.21
C GLY A 143 0.63 7.88 -8.17
N ARG A 144 0.89 8.41 -6.97
CA ARG A 144 1.53 9.72 -6.74
C ARG A 144 3.05 9.70 -6.90
N SER A 145 3.69 8.53 -6.95
CA SER A 145 5.15 8.41 -7.00
C SER A 145 5.68 8.69 -8.41
N ILE A 146 5.71 9.96 -8.81
CA ILE A 146 6.15 10.44 -10.13
C ILE A 146 7.29 11.44 -9.96
N TRP A 147 8.36 11.28 -10.74
CA TRP A 147 9.36 12.34 -10.97
C TRP A 147 9.33 12.80 -12.41
N LEU A 148 9.32 14.12 -12.61
CA LEU A 148 9.70 14.72 -13.88
C LEU A 148 11.11 15.28 -13.72
N VAL A 149 12.01 14.86 -14.58
CA VAL A 149 13.37 15.39 -14.59
C VAL A 149 13.43 16.45 -15.68
N GLY A 150 13.59 17.70 -15.25
CA GLY A 150 13.77 18.83 -16.14
C GLY A 150 15.25 19.13 -16.37
N SER A 151 15.54 20.08 -17.25
CA SER A 151 16.90 20.52 -17.54
C SER A 151 17.56 21.25 -16.37
N ARG A 152 16.77 21.76 -15.41
CA ARG A 152 17.25 22.56 -14.27
C ARG A 152 17.17 21.82 -12.93
N GLY A 153 16.42 20.74 -12.86
CA GLY A 153 16.22 20.00 -11.61
C GLY A 153 15.14 18.93 -11.72
N VAL A 154 14.71 18.43 -10.57
CA VAL A 154 13.72 17.35 -10.45
C VAL A 154 12.44 17.89 -9.83
N TYR A 155 11.31 17.57 -10.44
CA TYR A 155 9.98 17.88 -9.96
C TYR A 155 9.38 16.62 -9.34
N VAL A 156 9.00 16.68 -8.07
CA VAL A 156 8.57 15.51 -7.31
C VAL A 156 7.27 15.78 -6.58
N ALA A 157 6.45 14.74 -6.46
CA ALA A 157 5.26 14.81 -5.64
C ALA A 157 5.58 14.52 -4.17
N LEU A 158 5.05 15.35 -3.29
CA LEU A 158 4.99 15.13 -1.86
C LEU A 158 3.84 14.15 -1.59
N ASN A 159 4.18 12.98 -1.05
CA ASN A 159 3.19 12.11 -0.42
C ASN A 159 2.65 12.86 0.80
N ALA A 160 1.45 13.42 0.67
CA ALA A 160 0.74 13.96 1.81
C ALA A 160 0.35 12.82 2.75
N VAL A 161 0.81 12.91 4.00
CA VAL A 161 0.52 11.94 5.07
C VAL A 161 -0.98 11.93 5.40
N ASP A 162 -1.65 13.05 5.12
CA ASP A 162 -3.10 13.17 5.15
C ASP A 162 -3.60 13.30 3.72
N HIS A 163 -4.63 12.54 3.35
CA HIS A 163 -5.13 12.34 1.98
C HIS A 163 -5.62 13.60 1.21
N THR A 164 -5.27 14.81 1.64
CA THR A 164 -5.90 16.09 1.27
C THR A 164 -5.54 16.62 -0.12
N ALA A 165 -4.34 16.38 -0.64
CA ALA A 165 -3.97 16.61 -2.05
C ALA A 165 -2.50 16.19 -2.26
N PRO A 166 -2.07 15.85 -3.48
CA PRO A 166 -0.65 15.94 -3.80
C PRO A 166 -0.16 17.38 -3.58
N GLN A 167 1.05 17.54 -3.05
CA GLN A 167 1.76 18.81 -3.08
C GLN A 167 3.00 18.60 -3.94
N CYS A 168 3.22 19.37 -4.99
CA CYS A 168 4.41 19.20 -5.83
C CYS A 168 5.55 20.16 -5.43
N GLU A 169 6.79 19.70 -5.50
CA GLU A 169 7.99 20.52 -5.25
C GLU A 169 8.99 20.43 -6.40
N PHE A 170 9.83 21.45 -6.51
CA PHE A 170 10.94 21.53 -7.46
C PHE A 170 12.26 21.52 -6.67
N LEU A 171 13.15 20.60 -7.03
CA LEU A 171 14.47 20.41 -6.45
C LEU A 171 15.54 20.75 -7.51
N PRO A 172 16.24 21.88 -7.41
CA PRO A 172 17.23 22.28 -8.41
C PRO A 172 18.49 21.40 -8.34
N PHE A 173 19.13 21.11 -9.48
CA PHE A 173 20.31 20.23 -9.53
C PHE A 173 21.49 20.65 -8.63
N PRO A 174 21.81 21.95 -8.44
CA PRO A 174 22.86 22.37 -7.50
C PRO A 174 22.63 21.89 -6.06
N GLU A 175 21.37 21.69 -5.67
CA GLU A 175 21.00 21.19 -4.34
C GLU A 175 21.04 19.66 -4.27
N ILE A 176 21.00 18.96 -5.40
CA ILE A 176 21.04 17.50 -5.50
C ILE A 176 22.50 17.04 -5.62
N GLY A 177 22.93 16.21 -4.67
CA GLY A 177 24.27 15.62 -4.62
C GLY A 177 24.35 14.27 -5.32
N ASP A 178 23.56 13.30 -4.84
CA ASP A 178 23.60 11.92 -5.33
C ASP A 178 22.20 11.29 -5.36
N VAL A 179 22.03 10.29 -6.22
CA VAL A 179 20.82 9.47 -6.29
C VAL A 179 21.17 8.00 -6.03
N THR A 180 20.59 7.46 -4.97
CA THR A 180 20.77 6.05 -4.60
C THR A 180 19.50 5.25 -4.89
N ILE A 181 19.65 4.14 -5.59
CA ILE A 181 18.57 3.20 -5.89
C ILE A 181 18.78 1.93 -5.06
N SER A 182 17.89 1.69 -4.11
CA SER A 182 17.88 0.46 -3.31
C SER A 182 16.73 -0.43 -3.75
N ARG A 183 16.98 -1.74 -3.88
CA ARG A 183 15.98 -2.71 -4.33
C ARG A 183 15.61 -3.65 -3.20
N PHE A 184 14.31 -3.80 -2.98
CA PHE A 184 13.72 -4.70 -2.00
C PHE A 184 12.80 -5.70 -2.69
N GLU A 185 12.33 -6.72 -1.97
CA GLU A 185 11.40 -7.70 -2.52
C GLU A 185 10.07 -7.00 -2.88
N GLY A 186 9.85 -6.77 -4.18
CA GLY A 186 8.62 -6.17 -4.69
C GLY A 186 8.58 -4.63 -4.69
N GLU A 187 9.65 -3.95 -4.27
CA GLU A 187 9.72 -2.49 -4.23
C GLU A 187 11.11 -1.96 -4.63
N THR A 188 11.13 -0.80 -5.27
CA THR A 188 12.33 -0.04 -5.58
C THR A 188 12.28 1.30 -4.86
N LEU A 189 13.27 1.54 -4.00
CA LEU A 189 13.46 2.78 -3.28
C LEU A 189 14.43 3.68 -4.05
N VAL A 190 14.00 4.89 -4.40
CA VAL A 190 14.86 5.90 -5.02
C VAL A 190 15.02 7.04 -4.04
N SER A 191 16.25 7.31 -3.62
CA SER A 191 16.56 8.36 -2.65
C SER A 191 17.40 9.46 -3.30
N LEU A 192 16.98 10.71 -3.13
CA LEU A 192 17.72 11.91 -3.49
C LEU A 192 18.46 12.41 -2.26
N TRP A 193 19.77 12.59 -2.39
CA TRP A 193 20.63 13.18 -1.39
C TRP A 193 21.04 14.58 -1.85
N SER A 194 21.21 15.50 -0.91
CA SER A 194 21.74 16.81 -1.21
C SER A 194 23.25 16.78 -1.39
N SER A 195 23.81 17.83 -1.99
CA SER A 195 25.26 18.02 -2.08
C SER A 195 25.96 18.08 -0.70
N ALA A 196 25.20 18.42 0.35
CA ALA A 196 25.66 18.39 1.75
C ALA A 196 25.47 17.02 2.45
N GLY A 197 25.09 15.97 1.71
CA GLY A 197 24.91 14.62 2.24
C GLY A 197 23.64 14.42 3.08
N ARG A 198 22.64 15.32 2.95
CA ARG A 198 21.35 15.17 3.66
C ARG A 198 20.34 14.48 2.76
N LEU A 199 19.54 13.56 3.32
CA LEU A 199 18.45 12.95 2.60
C LEU A 199 17.39 14.01 2.27
N VAL A 200 17.17 14.28 0.98
CA VAL A 200 16.19 15.26 0.49
C VAL A 200 14.85 14.59 0.25
N ARG A 201 14.86 13.44 -0.44
CA ARG A 201 13.63 12.76 -0.85
C ARG A 201 13.81 11.26 -0.91
N VAL A 202 12.74 10.54 -0.61
CA VAL A 202 12.62 9.10 -0.83
C VAL A 202 11.32 8.82 -1.56
N MET A 203 11.36 8.02 -2.62
CA MET A 203 10.17 7.48 -3.26
C MET A 203 10.24 5.97 -3.37
N ILE A 204 9.06 5.35 -3.28
CA ILE A 204 8.88 3.89 -3.32
C ILE A 204 8.07 3.55 -4.57
N PHE A 205 8.70 2.87 -5.51
CA PHE A 205 8.05 2.34 -6.70
C PHE A 205 7.72 0.87 -6.49
N PRO A 206 6.52 0.40 -6.91
CA PRO A 206 6.19 -1.00 -6.86
C PRO A 206 6.90 -1.77 -8.00
N GLY A 207 7.36 -2.98 -7.71
CA GLY A 207 7.99 -3.90 -8.68
C GLY A 207 9.52 -3.85 -8.71
N GLN A 208 10.11 -4.80 -9.47
CA GLN A 208 11.56 -5.02 -9.55
C GLN A 208 12.28 -4.24 -10.66
N THR A 209 11.56 -3.50 -11.50
CA THR A 209 12.19 -2.86 -12.66
C THR A 209 11.61 -1.48 -12.91
N ILE A 210 12.44 -0.47 -12.61
CA ILE A 210 12.45 0.77 -13.38
C ILE A 210 13.54 0.56 -14.44
N ASP A 211 13.26 -0.28 -15.43
CA ASP A 211 14.18 -0.54 -16.57
C ASP A 211 14.50 0.75 -17.36
N ASN A 212 13.75 1.82 -17.09
CA ASN A 212 13.94 3.15 -17.63
C ASN A 212 14.30 4.15 -16.52
N THR A 213 15.28 3.87 -15.67
CA THR A 213 15.95 4.97 -14.96
C THR A 213 17.10 5.42 -15.88
N PRO A 214 16.89 6.34 -16.84
CA PRO A 214 18.01 6.94 -17.54
C PRO A 214 18.96 7.57 -16.51
N ASP A 215 20.23 7.73 -16.89
CA ASP A 215 21.35 8.09 -16.03
C ASP A 215 21.16 9.45 -15.32
N LEU A 216 20.34 9.44 -14.27
CA LEU A 216 20.00 10.60 -13.44
C LEU A 216 21.25 11.10 -12.72
N ASN A 217 22.15 10.20 -12.34
CA ASN A 217 23.46 10.55 -11.79
C ASN A 217 24.34 11.25 -12.84
N GLY A 218 24.33 10.79 -14.09
CA GLY A 218 24.98 11.47 -15.20
C GLY A 218 24.41 12.86 -15.51
N LEU A 219 23.12 13.10 -15.21
CA LEU A 219 22.50 14.42 -15.37
C LEU A 219 22.82 15.38 -14.24
N VAL A 220 22.77 14.90 -12.99
CA VAL A 220 23.26 15.66 -11.84
C VAL A 220 24.72 16.04 -12.06
N THR A 221 25.55 15.09 -12.52
CA THR A 221 26.96 15.34 -12.84
C THR A 221 27.14 16.35 -13.98
N ARG A 222 26.31 16.29 -15.04
CA ARG A 222 26.34 17.27 -16.14
C ARG A 222 25.92 18.66 -15.68
N ALA A 223 24.87 18.77 -14.87
CA ALA A 223 24.41 20.03 -14.31
C ALA A 223 25.45 20.68 -13.38
N HIS A 224 26.21 19.88 -12.61
CA HIS A 224 27.33 20.40 -11.81
C HIS A 224 28.53 20.85 -12.65
N ARG A 225 28.72 20.29 -13.86
CA ARG A 225 29.83 20.63 -14.76
C ARG A 225 29.54 21.82 -15.69
N SER A 226 28.27 22.07 -15.99
CA SER A 226 27.82 23.25 -16.71
C SER A 226 27.28 24.25 -15.70
N PRO A 227 28.09 25.20 -15.18
CA PRO A 227 27.52 26.32 -14.44
C PRO A 227 26.54 26.98 -15.39
N MET A 228 25.26 26.92 -15.03
CA MET A 228 24.17 27.51 -15.79
C MET A 228 24.57 28.98 -16.00
N VAL A 229 24.93 29.35 -17.22
CA VAL A 229 25.10 30.75 -17.59
C VAL A 229 23.72 31.35 -17.37
N GLU A 230 23.57 32.16 -16.31
CA GLU A 230 22.48 33.11 -16.26
C GLU A 230 22.62 33.96 -17.52
N ILE A 231 21.85 33.63 -18.56
CA ILE A 231 21.53 34.60 -19.59
C ILE A 231 20.65 35.60 -18.87
N GLY A 232 21.32 36.57 -18.24
CA GLY A 232 20.70 37.81 -17.82
C GLY A 232 20.01 38.36 -19.05
N VAL A 233 18.68 38.34 -19.03
CA VAL A 233 17.90 39.26 -19.84
C VAL A 233 18.22 40.63 -19.26
N ALA A 234 19.27 41.26 -19.79
CA ALA A 234 19.48 42.68 -19.64
C ALA A 234 18.30 43.34 -20.38
N THR A 235 17.32 43.81 -19.61
CA THR A 235 16.33 44.76 -20.10
C THR A 235 16.98 46.14 -20.17
N ALA A 236 17.26 46.61 -21.39
CA ALA A 236 17.14 48.00 -21.85
C ALA A 236 17.40 48.05 -23.36
#